data_AF-A0A536LLB7-F1
#
_entry.id   AF-A0A536LLB7-F1
#
_cell.length_a   1.000
_cell.length_b   1.000
_cell.length_c   1.000
_cell.angle_alpha   90.00
_cell.angle_beta   90.00
_cell.angle_gamma   90.00
#
_symmetry.space_group_name_H-M   'P 1'
#
loop_
_entity.id
_entity.type
_entity.pdbx_description
1 polymer ?
#
loop_
_entity_poly.entity_id
_entity_poly.type
_entity_poly.pdbx_seq_one_letter_code
_entity_poly.pdbx_strand_id
1 'polypeptide(L)'
;MRGAHRTVAEALSNPRIKETVVRIDESIREAFSQRIVKDAQQRGEINAVLDPDAVARVLMAFWDGLVLQKTLDPTVDIWKYVAVMKAMIGGTFWQKAEAGRS
;
A
#
# COMPACT_ATOMS: atom_id res chain seq x y z
N MET A 1 19.93 23.52 -9.35
CA MET A 1 19.55 22.20 -8.79
C MET A 1 19.21 21.22 -9.90
N ARG A 2 20.23 20.67 -10.60
CA ARG A 2 20.07 19.57 -11.55
C ARG A 2 20.78 18.37 -10.95
N GLY A 3 20.06 17.37 -10.44
CA GLY A 3 20.71 16.20 -9.85
C GLY A 3 19.82 15.14 -9.20
N ALA A 4 18.60 15.47 -8.76
CA ALA A 4 17.77 14.51 -8.02
C ALA A 4 16.92 13.55 -8.90
N HIS A 5 16.89 13.79 -10.22
CA HIS A 5 16.13 12.96 -11.17
C HIS A 5 16.95 11.88 -11.89
N ARG A 6 18.23 11.69 -11.52
CA ARG A 6 18.99 10.49 -11.91
C ARG A 6 18.70 9.36 -10.89
N THR A 7 17.43 9.05 -10.64
CA THR A 7 16.41 8.22 -11.31
C THR A 7 16.26 6.96 -10.47
N VAL A 8 15.10 6.76 -9.87
CA VAL A 8 14.70 5.45 -9.32
C VAL A 8 14.93 4.33 -10.36
N ALA A 9 14.84 4.66 -11.66
CA ALA A 9 15.23 3.79 -12.77
C ALA A 9 16.72 3.39 -12.80
N GLU A 10 17.66 4.26 -12.44
CA GLU A 10 19.10 3.92 -12.32
C GLU A 10 19.35 3.05 -11.08
N ALA A 11 18.68 3.32 -9.95
CA ALA A 11 18.76 2.46 -8.76
C ALA A 11 18.16 1.05 -9.00
N LEU A 12 17.05 0.96 -9.73
CA LEU A 12 16.43 -0.30 -10.17
C LEU A 12 17.23 -1.05 -11.24
N SER A 13 18.15 -0.37 -11.93
CA SER A 13 19.00 -0.98 -12.96
C SER A 13 20.21 -1.72 -12.38
N ASN A 14 20.50 -1.58 -11.08
CA ASN A 14 21.49 -2.40 -10.39
C ASN A 14 20.86 -3.76 -9.99
N PRO A 15 21.21 -4.88 -10.65
CA PRO A 15 20.52 -6.16 -10.46
C PRO A 15 20.60 -6.68 -9.02
N ARG A 16 21.70 -6.40 -8.32
CA ARG A 16 21.95 -6.87 -6.95
C ARG A 16 21.15 -6.10 -5.89
N ILE A 17 20.96 -4.80 -6.12
CA ILE A 17 20.09 -3.95 -5.28
C ILE A 17 18.63 -4.33 -5.52
N LYS A 18 18.25 -4.49 -6.79
CA LYS A 18 16.90 -4.92 -7.18
C LYS A 18 16.53 -6.26 -6.52
N GLU A 19 17.41 -7.26 -6.58
CA GLU A 19 17.16 -8.58 -5.99
C GLU A 19 16.99 -8.52 -4.46
N THR A 20 17.80 -7.70 -3.79
CA THR A 20 17.71 -7.54 -2.33
C THR A 20 16.42 -6.84 -1.92
N VAL A 21 16.06 -5.75 -2.61
CA VAL A 21 14.82 -5.00 -2.37
C VAL A 21 13.59 -5.87 -2.63
N VAL A 22 13.58 -6.61 -3.75
CA VAL A 22 12.49 -7.53 -4.09
C VAL A 22 12.33 -8.60 -3.00
N ARG A 23 13.43 -9.22 -2.54
CA ARG A 23 13.35 -10.27 -1.52
C ARG A 23 12.81 -9.77 -0.17
N ILE A 24 13.17 -8.55 0.23
CA ILE A 24 12.67 -7.93 1.46
C ILE A 24 11.19 -7.59 1.30
N ASP A 25 10.79 -6.99 0.17
CA ASP A 25 9.39 -6.70 -0.15
C ASP A 25 8.53 -7.98 -0.14
N GLU A 26 9.01 -9.05 -0.78
CA GLU A 26 8.36 -10.36 -0.80
C GLU A 26 8.21 -10.93 0.60
N SER A 27 9.26 -10.87 1.44
CA SER A 27 9.22 -11.38 2.81
C SER A 27 8.22 -10.60 3.68
N ILE A 28 8.15 -9.27 3.53
CA ILE A 28 7.18 -8.42 4.24
C ILE A 28 5.76 -8.75 3.76
N ARG A 29 5.55 -8.84 2.44
CA ARG A 29 4.26 -9.15 1.84
C ARG A 29 3.75 -10.52 2.27
N GLU A 30 4.60 -11.54 2.25
CA GLU A 30 4.26 -12.88 2.70
C GLU A 30 3.90 -12.89 4.19
N ALA A 31 4.70 -12.24 5.05
CA ALA A 31 4.38 -12.15 6.48
C ALA A 31 3.04 -11.44 6.71
N PHE A 32 2.77 -10.35 5.97
CA PHE A 32 1.54 -9.58 6.08
C PHE A 32 0.32 -10.39 5.60
N SER A 33 0.42 -10.99 4.41
CA SER A 33 -0.62 -11.84 3.83
C SER A 33 -0.94 -13.05 4.73
N GLN A 34 0.10 -13.80 5.14
CA GLN A 34 -0.08 -15.07 5.84
C GLN A 34 -0.43 -14.94 7.32
N ARG A 35 0.07 -13.90 8.02
CA ARG A 35 -0.14 -13.76 9.48
C ARG A 35 -1.11 -12.66 9.86
N ILE A 36 -1.24 -11.61 9.07
CA ILE A 36 -2.11 -10.49 9.44
C ILE A 36 -3.46 -10.64 8.74
N VAL A 37 -3.45 -10.78 7.41
CA VAL A 37 -4.69 -10.84 6.65
C VAL A 37 -5.45 -12.13 6.92
N LYS A 38 -4.79 -13.29 6.84
CA LYS A 38 -5.45 -14.58 7.10
C LYS A 38 -6.01 -14.68 8.52
N ASP A 39 -5.25 -14.26 9.54
CA ASP A 39 -5.72 -14.29 10.93
C ASP A 39 -6.92 -13.35 11.13
N ALA A 40 -6.89 -12.15 10.52
CA ALA A 40 -8.02 -11.23 10.55
C ALA A 40 -9.26 -11.76 9.80
N GLN A 41 -9.06 -12.48 8.69
CA GLN A 41 -10.15 -13.16 7.98
C GLN A 41 -10.77 -14.29 8.81
N GLN A 42 -9.95 -15.07 9.54
CA GLN A 42 -10.45 -16.11 10.46
C GLN A 42 -11.28 -15.51 11.61
N ARG A 43 -10.95 -14.30 12.06
CA ARG A 43 -11.73 -13.54 13.05
C ARG A 43 -12.95 -12.81 12.46
N GLY A 44 -13.13 -12.83 11.14
CA GLY A 44 -14.21 -12.11 10.46
C GLY A 44 -14.01 -10.60 10.38
N GLU A 45 -12.81 -10.09 10.65
CA GLU A 45 -12.48 -8.66 10.61
C GLU A 45 -12.18 -8.18 9.17
N ILE A 46 -11.67 -9.07 8.32
CA ILE A 46 -11.46 -8.83 6.88
C ILE A 46 -12.34 -9.81 6.09
N ASN A 47 -12.92 -9.34 4.98
CA ASN A 47 -13.71 -10.18 4.08
C ASN A 47 -12.92 -11.42 3.63
N ALA A 48 -13.39 -12.61 4.02
CA ALA A 48 -12.74 -13.89 3.77
C ALA A 48 -12.71 -14.30 2.28
N VAL A 49 -13.50 -13.64 1.41
CA VAL A 49 -13.52 -13.91 -0.03
C VAL A 49 -12.36 -13.22 -0.77
N LEU A 50 -11.73 -12.21 -0.16
CA LEU A 50 -10.61 -11.50 -0.77
C LEU A 50 -9.33 -12.33 -0.73
N ASP A 51 -8.53 -12.26 -1.80
CA ASP A 51 -7.19 -12.86 -1.84
C ASP A 51 -6.27 -12.16 -0.81
N PRO A 52 -5.70 -12.91 0.16
CA PRO A 52 -4.80 -12.34 1.17
C PRO A 52 -3.56 -11.63 0.61
N ASP A 53 -2.96 -12.14 -0.48
CA ASP A 53 -1.81 -11.50 -1.13
C ASP A 53 -2.23 -10.19 -1.80
N ALA A 54 -3.39 -10.17 -2.44
CA ALA A 54 -3.94 -8.95 -3.05
C ALA A 54 -4.22 -7.87 -1.99
N VAL A 55 -4.81 -8.25 -0.85
CA VAL A 55 -5.03 -7.32 0.28
C VAL A 55 -3.71 -6.75 0.79
N ALA A 56 -2.70 -7.60 1.00
CA ALA A 56 -1.38 -7.16 1.44
C ALA A 56 -0.74 -6.17 0.45
N ARG A 57 -0.79 -6.47 -0.86
CA ARG A 57 -0.27 -5.58 -1.91
C ARG A 57 -0.92 -4.21 -1.91
N VAL A 58 -2.25 -4.15 -1.78
CA VAL A 58 -2.98 -2.86 -1.77
C VAL A 58 -2.59 -2.03 -0.55
N LEU A 59 -2.48 -2.65 0.63
CA LEU A 59 -2.08 -1.95 1.85
C LEU A 59 -0.63 -1.49 1.81
N MET A 60 0.27 -2.31 1.27
CA MET A 60 1.66 -1.93 1.03
C MET A 60 1.76 -0.79 0.01
N ALA A 61 0.97 -0.81 -1.07
CA ALA A 61 0.96 0.26 -2.06
C ALA A 61 0.56 1.62 -1.46
N PHE A 62 -0.36 1.64 -0.49
CA PHE A 62 -0.65 2.87 0.26
C PHE A 62 0.58 3.34 1.05
N TRP A 63 1.25 2.44 1.77
CA TRP A 63 2.47 2.77 2.51
C TRP A 63 3.58 3.28 1.60
N ASP A 64 3.91 2.55 0.53
CA ASP A 64 4.98 2.90 -0.40
C ASP A 64 4.70 4.24 -1.10
N GLY A 65 3.44 4.45 -1.49
CA GLY A 65 2.99 5.71 -2.07
C GLY A 65 3.16 6.90 -1.12
N LEU A 66 2.85 6.72 0.18
CA LEU A 66 3.07 7.74 1.20
C LEU A 66 4.56 8.02 1.40
N VAL A 67 5.38 6.97 1.54
CA VAL A 67 6.84 7.11 1.72
C VAL A 67 7.46 7.86 0.56
N LEU A 68 7.09 7.50 -0.67
CA LEU A 68 7.56 8.18 -1.88
C LEU A 68 7.14 9.66 -1.88
N GLN A 69 5.86 9.95 -1.66
CA GLN A 69 5.35 11.34 -1.66
C GLN A 69 6.03 12.18 -0.58
N LYS A 70 6.19 11.64 0.64
CA LYS A 70 6.85 12.34 1.76
C LYS A 70 8.33 12.58 1.53
N THR A 71 8.99 11.68 0.80
CA THR A 71 10.40 11.83 0.40
C THR A 71 10.56 12.97 -0.61
N LEU A 72 9.61 13.11 -1.53
CA LEU A 72 9.61 14.15 -2.56
C LEU A 72 9.13 15.51 -2.03
N ASP A 73 8.16 15.49 -1.12
CA ASP A 73 7.58 16.66 -0.47
C ASP A 73 7.51 16.44 1.06
N PRO A 74 8.47 17.02 1.81
CA PRO A 74 8.48 16.93 3.27
C PRO A 74 7.28 17.58 3.95
N THR A 75 6.42 18.32 3.26
CA THR A 75 5.23 18.94 3.84
C THR A 75 4.00 18.02 3.85
N VAL A 76 4.06 16.87 3.18
CA VAL A 76 2.97 15.87 3.18
C VAL A 76 2.60 15.49 4.60
N ASP A 77 1.32 15.63 4.93
CA ASP A 77 0.78 15.31 6.25
C ASP A 77 0.35 13.84 6.32
N ILE A 78 1.09 13.08 7.12
CA ILE A 78 0.87 11.64 7.34
C ILE A 78 -0.54 11.38 7.88
N TRP A 79 -1.06 12.25 8.74
CA TRP A 79 -2.36 12.03 9.37
C TRP A 79 -3.51 12.25 8.40
N LYS A 80 -3.38 13.20 7.47
CA LYS A 80 -4.35 13.38 6.37
C LYS A 80 -4.36 12.17 5.44
N TYR A 81 -3.19 11.60 5.14
CA TYR A 81 -3.08 10.38 4.35
C TYR A 81 -3.80 9.20 5.03
N VAL A 82 -3.51 8.98 6.32
CA VAL A 82 -4.14 7.91 7.13
C VAL A 82 -5.66 8.09 7.19
N ALA A 83 -6.16 9.32 7.34
CA ALA A 83 -7.59 9.60 7.38
C ALA A 83 -8.29 9.17 6.08
N VAL A 84 -7.70 9.49 4.92
CA VAL A 84 -8.25 9.09 3.61
C VAL A 84 -8.18 7.57 3.42
N MET A 85 -7.06 6.93 3.75
CA MET A 85 -6.91 5.48 3.66
C MET A 85 -7.96 4.76 4.52
N LYS A 86 -8.17 5.21 5.76
CA LYS A 86 -9.22 4.66 6.65
C LYS A 86 -10.61 4.84 6.06
N ALA A 87 -10.90 5.97 5.43
CA ALA A 87 -12.19 6.18 4.78
C ALA A 87 -12.40 5.23 3.59
N MET A 88 -11.35 4.96 2.80
CA MET A 88 -11.43 4.01 1.68
C MET A 88 -11.68 2.58 2.17
N ILE A 89 -10.94 2.13 3.18
CA ILE A 89 -11.07 0.78 3.75
C ILE A 89 -12.39 0.63 4.52
N GLY A 90 -12.78 1.64 5.28
CA GLY A 90 -14.01 1.66 6.07
C GLY A 90 -15.29 1.93 5.27
N GLY A 91 -15.18 2.10 3.94
CA GLY A 91 -16.33 2.30 3.06
C GLY A 91 -17.00 3.68 3.18
N THR A 92 -16.37 4.65 3.85
CA THR A 92 -16.90 6.02 4.05
C THR A 92 -16.31 7.04 3.08
N PHE A 93 -15.42 6.62 2.18
CA PHE A 93 -14.82 7.48 1.16
C PHE A 93 -15.85 7.99 0.14
N TRP A 94 -16.72 7.12 -0.35
CA TRP A 94 -17.81 7.49 -1.25
C TRP A 94 -19.06 7.82 -0.43
N GLN A 95 -19.56 9.05 -0.55
CA GLN A 95 -20.72 9.51 0.23
C GLN A 95 -22.05 9.46 -0.55
N LYS A 96 -22.02 9.08 -1.83
CA LYS A 96 -23.21 8.95 -2.66
C LYS A 96 -23.15 7.64 -3.44
N ALA A 97 -23.94 6.67 -3.03
CA ALA A 97 -24.18 5.44 -3.76
C ALA A 97 -25.69 5.14 -3.77
N GLU A 98 -26.49 6.02 -4.36
CA GLU A 98 -27.87 5.73 -4.73
C GLU A 98 -28.31 6.65 -5.89
N ALA A 99 -28.13 6.13 -7.11
CA ALA A 99 -28.93 6.48 -8.26
C ALA A 99 -28.91 5.27 -9.21
N GLY A 100 -29.87 4.36 -9.00
CA GLY A 100 -30.28 3.39 -10.02
C GLY A 100 -29.77 1.96 -9.85
N ARG A 101 -30.43 1.20 -8.98
CA ARG A 101 -30.91 -0.16 -9.32
C ARG A 101 -32.32 -0.33 -8.73
N SER A 102 -33.31 0.04 -9.54
CA SER A 102 -34.63 -0.58 -9.51
C SER A 102 -34.56 -1.94 -10.18
#